data_AF-A0A9D8MYR7-F1
#
_entry.id   AF-A0A9D8MYR7-F1
#
_cell.length_a   1.000
_cell.length_b   1.000
_cell.length_c   1.000
_cell.angle_alpha   90.00
_cell.angle_beta   90.00
_cell.angle_gamma   90.00
#
_symmetry.space_group_name_H-M   'P 1'
#
loop_
_entity.id
_entity.type
_entity.pdbx_description
1 polymer ?
#
loop_
_entity_poly.entity_id
_entity_poly.type
_entity_poly.pdbx_seq_one_letter_code
_entity_poly.pdbx_strand_id
1 'polypeptide(L)'
;MRKILVAVDLQNDFIDGSLAVPGSGSVIPVINGAKHNYDLVYFTLDWHSVGHCSFKEQGGPWPVHCVHHTVGAAIPDSVVKDLEEGKMRFYHKGHLVEQYGAFADLTPSTQDWFAPGDEVTVCGIASEYCVFETLKNIQAIAA
;
A
#
# COMPACT_ATOMS: atom_id res chain seq x y z
N MET A 1 15.99 -2.72 16.25
CA MET A 1 14.84 -3.61 15.97
C MET A 1 13.60 -2.76 16.10
N ARG A 2 12.93 -2.51 14.98
CA ARG A 2 11.71 -1.71 14.91
C ARG A 2 10.52 -2.61 14.66
N LYS A 3 9.36 -2.23 15.18
CA LYS A 3 8.07 -2.74 14.72
C LYS A 3 7.59 -1.88 13.57
N ILE A 4 7.40 -2.49 12.41
CA ILE A 4 7.00 -1.81 11.18
C ILE A 4 5.63 -2.31 10.74
N LEU A 5 4.72 -1.37 10.47
CA LEU A 5 3.44 -1.65 9.82
C LEU A 5 3.54 -1.25 8.35
N VAL A 6 3.22 -2.18 7.45
CA VAL A 6 3.00 -1.91 6.03
C VAL A 6 1.49 -1.95 5.79
N ALA A 7 0.92 -0.76 5.64
CA ALA A 7 -0.49 -0.50 5.36
C ALA A 7 -0.69 -0.38 3.85
N VAL A 8 -1.22 -1.46 3.26
CA VAL A 8 -1.31 -1.64 1.82
C VAL A 8 -2.59 -1.05 1.26
N ASP A 9 -2.43 -0.08 0.35
CA ASP A 9 -3.44 0.44 -0.58
C ASP A 9 -4.78 0.80 0.09
N LEU A 10 -4.71 1.55 1.20
CA LEU A 10 -5.87 2.08 1.91
C LEU A 10 -6.46 3.31 1.21
N GLN A 11 -6.70 3.19 -0.09
CA GLN A 11 -7.13 4.29 -0.95
C GLN A 11 -8.64 4.26 -1.17
N ASN A 12 -9.23 5.44 -1.41
CA ASN A 12 -10.67 5.59 -1.60
C ASN A 12 -11.22 4.65 -2.68
N ASP A 13 -10.53 4.49 -3.80
CA ASP A 13 -10.98 3.61 -4.89
C ASP A 13 -11.12 2.14 -4.48
N PHE A 14 -10.36 1.67 -3.49
CA PHE A 14 -10.48 0.30 -2.97
C PHE A 14 -11.47 0.16 -1.81
N ILE A 15 -11.89 1.28 -1.21
CA ILE A 15 -12.80 1.31 -0.06
C ILE A 15 -14.25 1.44 -0.53
N ASP A 16 -14.57 2.52 -1.24
CA ASP A 16 -15.92 2.85 -1.70
C ASP A 16 -15.95 3.53 -3.08
N GLY A 17 -14.81 3.62 -3.76
CA GLY A 17 -14.69 4.22 -5.10
C GLY A 17 -14.73 3.20 -6.24
N SER A 18 -13.94 3.46 -7.29
CA SER A 18 -14.13 2.81 -8.60
C SER A 18 -13.78 1.31 -8.64
N LEU A 19 -13.01 0.82 -7.69
CA LEU A 19 -12.59 -0.58 -7.55
C LEU A 19 -12.81 -1.07 -6.11
N ALA A 20 -13.94 -0.69 -5.51
CA ALA A 20 -14.23 -0.99 -4.11
C ALA A 20 -14.24 -2.51 -3.85
N VAL A 21 -13.45 -2.93 -2.87
CA VAL A 21 -13.42 -4.32 -2.40
C VAL A 21 -14.53 -4.51 -1.36
N PRO A 22 -15.45 -5.49 -1.51
CA PRO A 22 -16.57 -5.65 -0.60
C PRO A 22 -16.15 -5.77 0.88
N GLY A 23 -16.66 -4.86 1.71
CA GLY A 23 -16.38 -4.84 3.15
C GLY A 23 -15.02 -4.27 3.57
N SER A 24 -14.19 -3.82 2.62
CA SER A 24 -12.83 -3.34 2.90
C SER A 24 -12.78 -2.16 3.87
N GLY A 25 -13.82 -1.33 3.94
CA GLY A 25 -13.93 -0.24 4.90
C GLY A 25 -13.76 -0.67 6.38
N SER A 26 -13.99 -1.94 6.72
CA SER A 26 -13.75 -2.45 8.08
C SER A 26 -12.27 -2.47 8.48
N VAL A 27 -11.35 -2.35 7.54
CA VAL A 27 -9.90 -2.30 7.82
C VAL A 27 -9.48 -0.99 8.49
N ILE A 28 -10.20 0.11 8.20
CA ILE A 28 -9.88 1.46 8.67
C ILE A 28 -9.84 1.57 10.19
N PRO A 29 -10.87 1.16 10.95
CA PRO A 29 -10.81 1.21 12.41
C PRO A 29 -9.73 0.29 12.99
N VAL A 30 -9.43 -0.85 12.35
CA VAL A 30 -8.37 -1.77 12.80
C VAL A 30 -7.00 -1.10 12.69
N ILE A 31 -6.70 -0.50 11.54
CA ILE A 31 -5.42 0.18 11.32
C ILE A 31 -5.29 1.40 12.22
N ASN A 32 -6.37 2.17 12.41
CA ASN A 32 -6.35 3.30 13.34
C ASN A 32 -6.08 2.89 14.79
N GLY A 33 -6.60 1.74 15.24
CA GLY A 33 -6.31 1.21 16.57
C GLY A 33 -4.90 0.63 16.71
N ALA A 34 -4.33 0.10 15.62
CA ALA A 34 -3.06 -0.61 15.66
C ALA A 34 -1.83 0.27 15.37
N LYS A 35 -1.95 1.26 14.48
CA LYS A 35 -0.81 2.02 13.91
C LYS A 35 0.09 2.69 14.95
N HIS A 36 -0.45 3.06 16.10
CA HIS A 36 0.30 3.71 17.19
C HIS A 36 1.24 2.76 17.95
N ASN A 37 1.06 1.44 17.78
CA ASN A 37 1.91 0.42 18.41
C ASN A 37 3.18 0.10 17.60
N TYR A 38 3.39 0.80 16.49
CA TYR A 38 4.51 0.61 15.58
C TYR A 38 5.47 1.79 15.63
N ASP A 39 6.75 1.51 15.43
CA ASP A 39 7.80 2.54 15.36
C ASP A 39 7.76 3.28 14.02
N LEU A 40 7.34 2.60 12.96
CA LEU A 40 7.23 3.13 11.60
C LEU A 40 6.03 2.54 10.86
N VAL A 41 5.34 3.38 10.10
CA VAL A 41 4.21 2.98 9.25
C VAL A 41 4.53 3.34 7.80
N TYR A 42 4.60 2.33 6.95
CA TYR A 42 4.66 2.48 5.49
C TYR A 42 3.24 2.40 4.93
N PHE A 43 2.81 3.45 4.24
CA PHE A 43 1.61 3.42 3.41
C PHE A 43 2.02 3.13 1.96
N THR A 44 1.48 2.07 1.38
CA THR A 44 1.64 1.82 -0.06
C THR A 44 0.43 2.36 -0.80
N LEU A 45 0.65 2.83 -2.02
CA LEU A 45 -0.38 3.43 -2.85
C LEU A 45 -0.20 2.94 -4.28
N ASP A 46 -1.26 2.37 -4.86
CA ASP A 46 -1.36 2.35 -6.32
C ASP A 46 -1.42 3.78 -6.84
N TRP A 47 -0.62 4.05 -7.87
CA TRP A 47 -0.36 5.42 -8.32
C TRP A 47 -0.29 5.50 -9.83
N HIS A 48 -1.37 5.09 -10.48
CA HIS A 48 -1.45 4.87 -11.91
C HIS A 48 -1.51 6.17 -12.72
N SER A 49 -0.92 6.16 -13.91
CA SER A 49 -1.19 7.18 -14.94
C SER A 49 -2.61 7.04 -15.54
N VAL A 50 -3.18 8.12 -16.09
CA VAL A 50 -4.57 8.13 -16.64
C VAL A 50 -4.81 7.04 -17.69
N GLY A 51 -3.78 6.64 -18.45
CA GLY A 51 -3.83 5.60 -19.47
C GLY A 51 -3.06 4.33 -19.09
N HIS A 52 -3.03 3.98 -17.81
CA HIS A 52 -2.25 2.84 -17.34
C HIS A 52 -2.65 1.52 -18.00
N CYS A 53 -1.68 0.65 -18.27
CA CYS A 53 -1.86 -0.59 -19.03
C CYS A 53 -2.78 -1.61 -18.34
N SER A 54 -2.97 -1.49 -17.02
CA SER A 54 -3.87 -2.38 -16.26
C SER A 54 -5.35 -2.04 -16.43
N PHE A 55 -5.69 -0.89 -17.02
CA PHE A 55 -7.07 -0.45 -17.19
C PHE A 55 -7.75 -1.13 -18.38
N LYS A 56 -9.06 -1.40 -18.26
CA LYS A 56 -9.91 -2.01 -19.29
C LYS A 56 -9.87 -1.30 -20.62
N GLU A 57 -9.80 0.03 -20.59
CA GLU A 57 -9.68 0.85 -21.81
C GLU A 57 -8.38 0.57 -22.58
N GLN A 58 -7.34 0.08 -21.89
CA GLN A 58 -6.04 -0.27 -22.47
C GLN A 58 -5.84 -1.80 -22.62
N GLY A 59 -6.93 -2.58 -22.49
CA GLY A 59 -6.91 -4.03 -22.60
C GLY A 59 -6.55 -4.78 -21.31
N GLY A 60 -6.39 -4.06 -20.19
CA GLY A 60 -6.16 -4.65 -18.88
C GLY A 60 -7.45 -5.13 -18.18
N PRO A 61 -7.33 -5.78 -17.01
CA PRO A 61 -8.48 -6.38 -16.33
C PRO A 61 -9.28 -5.40 -15.46
N TRP A 62 -8.71 -4.26 -15.07
CA TRP A 62 -9.26 -3.41 -14.02
C TRP A 62 -10.01 -2.19 -14.56
N PRO A 63 -11.06 -1.68 -13.88
CA PRO A 63 -11.56 -0.34 -14.19
C PRO A 63 -10.47 0.72 -13.95
N VAL A 64 -10.67 1.95 -14.42
CA VAL A 64 -9.80 3.07 -14.04
C VAL A 64 -9.91 3.28 -12.53
N HIS A 65 -8.78 3.27 -11.83
CA HIS A 65 -8.68 3.42 -10.38
C HIS A 65 -7.32 4.00 -10.02
N CYS A 66 -7.21 4.56 -8.81
CA CYS A 66 -5.99 5.04 -8.19
C CYS A 66 -5.11 5.89 -9.13
N VAL A 67 -5.77 6.69 -9.99
CA VAL A 67 -5.06 7.60 -10.90
C VAL A 67 -4.40 8.69 -10.06
N HIS A 68 -3.10 8.90 -10.27
CA HIS A 68 -2.33 9.87 -9.53
C HIS A 68 -3.00 11.26 -9.51
N HIS A 69 -2.94 11.91 -8.34
CA HIS A 69 -3.56 13.22 -8.07
C HIS A 69 -5.10 13.28 -8.15
N THR A 70 -5.79 12.14 -8.09
CA THR A 70 -7.26 12.08 -7.97
C THR A 70 -7.69 11.80 -6.54
N VAL A 71 -8.97 12.08 -6.23
CA VAL A 71 -9.58 11.72 -4.96
C VAL A 71 -9.58 10.19 -4.75
N GLY A 72 -9.79 9.41 -5.83
CA GLY A 72 -9.77 7.95 -5.77
C GLY A 72 -8.45 7.37 -5.28
N ALA A 73 -7.33 8.00 -5.66
CA ALA A 73 -5.98 7.61 -5.23
C ALA A 73 -5.59 8.11 -3.83
N ALA A 74 -6.39 8.94 -3.18
CA ALA A 74 -6.06 9.46 -1.85
C ALA A 74 -6.32 8.41 -0.77
N ILE A 75 -5.49 8.43 0.28
CA ILE A 75 -5.76 7.74 1.55
C ILE A 75 -6.73 8.61 2.35
N PRO A 76 -7.80 8.05 2.97
CA PRO A 76 -8.68 8.83 3.83
C PRO A 76 -7.90 9.52 4.96
N ASP A 77 -8.14 10.80 5.19
CA ASP A 77 -7.47 11.59 6.25
C ASP A 77 -7.53 10.89 7.62
N SER A 78 -8.62 10.17 7.89
CA SER A 78 -8.80 9.41 9.13
C SER A 78 -7.72 8.35 9.38
N VAL A 79 -7.03 7.88 8.34
CA VAL A 79 -5.99 6.83 8.41
C VAL A 79 -4.63 7.42 8.70
N VAL A 80 -4.30 8.57 8.10
CA VAL A 80 -2.97 9.20 8.25
C VAL A 80 -2.90 10.20 9.39
N LYS A 81 -4.04 10.77 9.80
CA LYS A 81 -4.09 11.66 10.96
C LYS A 81 -3.60 10.98 12.24
N ASP A 82 -3.15 11.78 13.19
CA ASP A 82 -2.71 11.36 14.53
C ASP A 82 -1.41 10.53 14.55
N LEU A 83 -0.76 10.32 13.40
CA LEU A 83 0.62 9.84 13.33
C LEU A 83 1.60 11.02 13.30
N GLU A 84 2.69 10.90 14.05
CA GLU A 84 3.81 11.85 13.98
C GLU A 84 4.43 11.79 12.58
N GLU A 85 4.75 12.95 12.00
CA GLU A 85 5.31 13.06 10.64
C GLU A 85 6.57 12.17 10.45
N GLY A 86 7.41 12.07 11.49
CA GLY A 86 8.61 11.22 11.48
C GLY A 86 8.33 9.72 11.38
N LYS A 87 7.12 9.25 11.71
CA LYS A 87 6.73 7.83 11.72
C LYS A 87 6.05 7.36 10.44
N MET A 88 5.80 8.25 9.49
CA MET A 88 5.10 7.92 8.24
C MET A 88 6.05 7.89 7.06
N ARG A 89 5.87 6.93 6.17
CA ARG A 89 6.54 6.84 4.88
C ARG A 89 5.53 6.40 3.83
N PHE A 90 5.67 6.89 2.60
CA PHE A 90 4.78 6.58 1.49
C PHE A 90 5.56 5.91 0.37
N TYR A 91 5.01 4.82 -0.18
CA TYR A 91 5.58 4.10 -1.31
C TYR A 91 4.54 4.02 -2.42
N HIS A 92 4.81 4.72 -3.53
CA HIS A 92 3.96 4.69 -4.73
C HIS A 92 4.38 3.53 -5.63
N LYS A 93 3.42 2.74 -6.10
CA LYS A 93 3.65 1.61 -7.01
C LYS A 93 2.75 1.72 -8.25
N GLY A 94 3.13 1.01 -9.30
CA GLY A 94 2.25 0.82 -10.46
C GLY A 94 2.13 2.05 -11.38
N HIS A 95 3.10 2.96 -11.43
CA HIS A 95 2.91 4.23 -12.16
C HIS A 95 2.77 4.07 -13.68
N LEU A 96 3.70 3.34 -14.30
CA LEU A 96 3.75 3.12 -15.76
C LEU A 96 3.59 1.65 -16.16
N VAL A 97 3.87 0.73 -15.22
CA VAL A 97 3.80 -0.71 -15.41
C VAL A 97 2.98 -1.30 -14.27
N GLU A 98 2.30 -2.43 -14.53
CA GLU A 98 1.60 -3.17 -13.49
C GLU A 98 2.59 -3.52 -12.36
N GLN A 99 2.16 -3.26 -11.12
CA GLN A 99 2.88 -3.65 -9.93
C GLN A 99 1.94 -3.87 -8.73
N TYR A 100 1.44 -5.10 -8.54
CA TYR A 100 0.65 -5.42 -7.35
C TYR A 100 1.45 -5.27 -6.05
N GLY A 101 2.64 -5.85 -5.97
CA GLY A 101 3.45 -5.88 -4.75
C GLY A 101 4.29 -4.62 -4.56
N ALA A 102 4.21 -4.00 -3.39
CA ALA A 102 5.16 -2.96 -3.00
C ALA A 102 6.57 -3.54 -2.82
N PHE A 103 7.58 -2.69 -2.94
CA PHE A 103 8.99 -3.02 -2.70
C PHE A 103 9.60 -4.07 -3.65
N ALA A 104 9.00 -4.31 -4.82
CA ALA A 104 9.51 -5.26 -5.81
C ALA A 104 10.88 -4.86 -6.39
N ASP A 105 11.19 -3.56 -6.36
CA ASP A 105 12.45 -2.96 -6.81
C ASP A 105 13.51 -2.88 -5.71
N LEU A 106 13.14 -3.18 -4.46
CA LEU A 106 14.07 -3.17 -3.34
C LEU A 106 14.94 -4.42 -3.36
N THR A 107 16.23 -4.22 -3.11
CA THR A 107 17.21 -5.28 -2.93
C THR A 107 17.67 -5.35 -1.47
N PRO A 108 18.35 -6.42 -1.04
CA PRO A 108 18.98 -6.46 0.29
C PRO A 108 19.99 -5.34 0.55
N SER A 109 20.47 -4.65 -0.49
CA SER A 109 21.34 -3.47 -0.37
C SER A 109 20.58 -2.15 -0.22
N THR A 110 19.25 -2.13 -0.38
CA THR A 110 18.37 -0.97 -0.13
C THR A 110 17.91 -0.89 1.33
N GLN A 111 18.85 -1.10 2.26
CA GLN A 111 18.64 -1.25 3.71
C GLN A 111 17.97 -0.05 4.41
N ASP A 112 17.70 1.04 3.70
CA ASP A 112 17.05 2.22 4.24
C ASP A 112 15.58 1.96 4.61
N TRP A 113 14.93 1.00 3.94
CA TRP A 113 13.51 0.67 4.19
C TRP A 113 13.33 -0.32 5.35
N PHE A 114 14.11 -1.40 5.34
CA PHE A 114 14.05 -2.47 6.36
C PHE A 114 15.47 -2.82 6.81
N ALA A 115 15.66 -2.99 8.12
CA ALA A 115 16.92 -3.41 8.71
C ALA A 115 16.82 -4.86 9.23
N PRO A 116 17.94 -5.61 9.26
CA PRO A 116 17.96 -6.93 9.89
C PRO A 116 17.42 -6.90 11.33
N GLY A 117 16.46 -7.79 11.62
CA GLY A 117 15.80 -7.88 12.92
C GLY A 117 14.61 -6.93 13.12
N ASP A 118 14.17 -6.21 12.09
CA ASP A 118 12.87 -5.53 12.12
C ASP A 118 11.71 -6.55 12.06
N GLU A 119 10.66 -6.27 12.82
CA GLU A 119 9.42 -7.05 12.83
C GLU A 119 8.40 -6.35 11.91
N VAL A 120 8.03 -6.99 10.80
CA VAL A 120 7.16 -6.39 9.78
C VAL A 120 5.78 -7.03 9.80
N THR A 121 4.75 -6.22 10.01
CA THR A 121 3.33 -6.60 9.83
C THR A 121 2.82 -6.01 8.52
N VAL A 122 2.23 -6.84 7.66
CA VAL A 122 1.59 -6.41 6.40
C VAL A 122 0.06 -6.56 6.55
N CYS A 123 -0.68 -5.49 6.28
CA CYS A 123 -2.15 -5.50 6.27
C CYS A 123 -2.68 -4.48 5.27
N GLY A 124 -3.91 -4.62 4.80
CA GLY A 124 -4.49 -3.69 3.82
C GLY A 124 -5.37 -4.39 2.80
N ILE A 125 -5.40 -3.84 1.60
CA ILE A 125 -6.30 -4.24 0.51
C ILE A 125 -5.49 -4.43 -0.78
N ALA A 126 -5.85 -5.32 -1.71
CA ALA A 126 -6.66 -6.52 -1.51
C ALA A 126 -5.77 -7.67 -0.99
N SER A 127 -6.36 -8.57 -0.20
CA SER A 127 -5.62 -9.66 0.45
C SER A 127 -4.91 -10.57 -0.55
N GLU A 128 -5.57 -10.90 -1.66
CA GLU A 128 -5.14 -11.86 -2.68
C GLU A 128 -4.27 -11.24 -3.79
N TYR A 129 -4.13 -9.92 -3.82
CA TYR A 129 -3.30 -9.19 -4.78
C TYR A 129 -2.18 -8.43 -4.05
N CYS A 130 -2.37 -7.15 -3.80
CA CYS A 130 -1.35 -6.25 -3.33
C CYS A 130 -0.77 -6.67 -1.98
N VAL A 131 -1.59 -7.15 -1.05
CA VAL A 131 -1.12 -7.62 0.27
C VAL A 131 -0.25 -8.87 0.11
N PHE A 132 -0.71 -9.85 -0.66
CA PHE A 132 0.01 -11.11 -0.88
C PHE A 132 1.35 -10.89 -1.59
N GLU A 133 1.35 -10.12 -2.68
CA GLU A 133 2.58 -9.83 -3.43
C GLU A 133 3.55 -8.94 -2.63
N THR A 134 3.05 -7.98 -1.84
CA THR A 134 3.88 -7.18 -0.92
C THR A 134 4.55 -8.07 0.13
N LEU A 135 3.82 -9.02 0.71
CA LEU A 135 4.37 -9.97 1.68
C LEU A 135 5.49 -10.81 1.06
N LYS A 136 5.30 -11.32 -0.15
CA LYS A 136 6.33 -12.08 -0.88
C LYS A 136 7.59 -11.25 -1.13
N ASN A 137 7.44 -10.00 -1.55
CA ASN A 137 8.57 -9.11 -1.80
C ASN A 137 9.37 -8.83 -0.52
N ILE A 138 8.68 -8.53 0.59
CA ILE A 138 9.34 -8.29 1.89
C ILE A 138 10.07 -9.54 2.38
N GLN A 139 9.47 -10.72 2.23
CA GLN A 139 10.12 -11.99 2.59
C GLN A 139 11.40 -12.23 1.79
N ALA A 140 11.41 -11.88 0.50
CA ALA A 140 12.59 -12.03 -0.35
C ALA A 140 13.73 -11.06 0.02
N ILE A 141 13.43 -9.90 0.63
CA ILE A 141 14.43 -8.95 1.13
C ILE A 141 15.05 -9.43 2.45
N ALA A 142 14.25 -10.10 3.29
CA ALA A 142 14.66 -10.57 4.61
C ALA A 142 15.43 -11.91 4.59
N ALA A 143 15.49 -12.59 3.44
CA ALA A 143 16.21 -13.84 3.21
C ALA A 143 17.68 -13.59 2.81
#